data_AF-A0A7S1EQD8-F1
#
_entry.id   AF-A0A7S1EQD8-F1
#
_cell.length_a   1.000
_cell.length_b   1.000
_cell.length_c   1.000
_cell.angle_alpha   90.00
_cell.angle_beta   90.00
_cell.angle_gamma   90.00
#
_symmetry.space_group_name_H-M   'P 1'
#
loop_
_entity.id
_entity.type
_entity.pdbx_description
1 polymer ?
#
loop_
_entity_poly.entity_id
_entity_poly.type
_entity_poly.pdbx_seq_one_letter_code
_entity_poly.pdbx_strand_id
1 'polypeptide(L)'
;MEAVRSDSDDIQLRLEYETLIYHHNESSISDANSIRESIKTLIATRGLPLNANIRLPFPSEFHSEIQPNSPTLQCSLRGQIWKILLRIGHTKLHSYAQLVSLGASKDSEKIRIDALRTFRADTDFISRVSEASLNRVLNAFCHSRGNQSGCYVQSMSLLCAPFLYQMTEPDAFLAFEKFVSCYAP
;
A
#
# COMPACT_ATOMS: atom_id res chain seq x y z
N MET A 1 -17.94 26.69 -7.58
CA MET A 1 -17.31 27.19 -6.34
C MET A 1 -17.28 26.02 -5.38
N GLU A 2 -16.19 25.26 -5.38
CA GLU A 2 -16.02 24.19 -4.40
C GLU A 2 -15.83 24.83 -3.01
N ALA A 3 -16.55 24.33 -2.01
CA ALA A 3 -16.36 24.79 -0.65
C ALA A 3 -15.00 24.27 -0.16
N VAL A 4 -14.13 25.18 0.30
CA VAL A 4 -12.86 24.80 0.92
C VAL A 4 -13.18 24.03 2.20
N ARG A 5 -12.80 22.75 2.21
CA ARG A 5 -13.00 21.82 3.32
C ARG A 5 -12.26 22.32 4.56
N SER A 6 -12.90 22.34 5.73
CA SER A 6 -12.23 22.78 6.96
C SER A 6 -11.31 21.69 7.51
N ASP A 7 -10.26 22.09 8.25
CA ASP A 7 -9.38 21.13 8.94
C ASP A 7 -10.16 20.22 9.91
N SER A 8 -11.23 20.76 10.52
CA SER A 8 -12.12 19.99 11.40
C SER A 8 -12.87 18.89 10.65
N ASP A 9 -13.36 19.16 9.43
CA ASP A 9 -14.02 18.16 8.59
C ASP A 9 -13.05 17.08 8.08
N ASP A 10 -11.76 17.43 7.94
CA ASP A 10 -10.71 16.52 7.51
C ASP A 10 -10.26 15.57 8.63
N ILE A 11 -10.08 16.11 9.83
CA ILE A 11 -9.84 15.34 11.05
C ILE A 11 -11.01 14.38 11.31
N GLN A 12 -12.26 14.86 11.21
CA GLN A 12 -13.44 14.02 11.43
C GLN A 12 -13.56 12.90 10.37
N LEU A 13 -13.37 13.20 9.08
CA LEU A 13 -13.37 12.16 8.03
C LEU A 13 -12.26 11.12 8.28
N ARG A 14 -11.08 11.56 8.73
CA ARG A 14 -9.97 10.66 9.05
C ARG A 14 -10.34 9.68 10.18
N LEU A 15 -10.95 10.19 11.25
CA LEU A 15 -11.41 9.37 12.38
C LEU A 15 -12.47 8.35 11.94
N GLU A 16 -13.42 8.73 11.08
CA GLU A 16 -14.41 7.80 10.52
C GLU A 16 -13.75 6.64 9.75
N TYR A 17 -12.72 6.92 8.93
CA TYR A 17 -11.97 5.86 8.26
C TYR A 17 -11.20 4.98 9.25
N GLU A 18 -10.54 5.54 10.25
CA GLU A 18 -9.79 4.76 11.25
C GLU A 18 -10.70 3.83 12.04
N THR A 19 -11.88 4.29 12.46
CA THR A 19 -12.90 3.46 13.11
C THR A 19 -13.38 2.31 12.21
N LEU A 20 -13.64 2.58 10.92
CA LEU A 20 -13.98 1.51 9.96
C LEU A 20 -12.83 0.51 9.76
N ILE A 21 -11.57 0.98 9.69
CA ILE A 21 -10.39 0.11 9.55
C ILE A 21 -10.19 -0.76 10.81
N TYR A 22 -10.33 -0.17 12.00
CA TYR A 22 -10.26 -0.89 13.28
C TYR A 22 -11.29 -2.02 13.32
N HIS A 23 -12.57 -1.71 13.09
CA HIS A 23 -13.61 -2.72 13.06
C HIS A 23 -13.40 -3.77 11.96
N HIS A 24 -12.88 -3.41 10.78
CA HIS A 24 -12.57 -4.37 9.71
C HIS A 24 -11.55 -5.43 10.17
N ASN A 25 -10.55 -5.04 10.96
CA ASN A 25 -9.49 -5.94 11.39
C ASN A 25 -9.94 -6.93 12.48
N GLU A 26 -10.86 -6.50 13.36
CA GLU A 26 -11.44 -7.34 14.42
C GLU A 26 -12.68 -8.16 13.97
N SER A 27 -13.13 -7.98 12.72
CA SER A 27 -14.41 -8.50 12.22
C SER A 27 -14.41 -9.95 11.73
N SER A 28 -15.59 -10.57 11.73
CA SER A 28 -15.84 -11.79 10.96
C SER A 28 -15.80 -11.51 9.44
N ILE A 29 -15.68 -12.56 8.62
CA ILE A 29 -15.66 -12.44 7.14
C ILE A 29 -16.95 -11.78 6.59
N SER A 30 -18.09 -11.97 7.25
CA SER A 30 -19.35 -11.35 6.83
C SER A 30 -19.31 -9.84 7.06
N ASP A 31 -18.92 -9.43 8.27
CA ASP A 31 -18.91 -8.03 8.70
C ASP A 31 -17.83 -7.23 7.95
N ALA A 32 -16.68 -7.84 7.68
CA ALA A 32 -15.61 -7.26 6.86
C ALA A 32 -16.02 -6.95 5.41
N ASN A 33 -17.05 -7.62 4.85
CA ASN A 33 -17.62 -7.24 3.56
C ASN A 33 -18.54 -6.02 3.68
N SER A 34 -19.37 -5.94 4.73
CA SER A 34 -20.22 -4.77 5.00
C SER A 34 -19.37 -3.51 5.19
N ILE A 35 -18.34 -3.57 6.04
CA ILE A 35 -17.43 -2.46 6.34
C ILE A 35 -16.68 -1.99 5.08
N ARG A 36 -16.31 -2.91 4.18
CA ARG A 36 -15.72 -2.60 2.87
C ARG A 36 -16.67 -1.80 1.96
N GLU A 37 -17.95 -2.14 1.93
CA GLU A 37 -18.93 -1.35 1.17
C GLU A 37 -19.18 0.02 1.81
N SER A 38 -19.14 0.13 3.15
CA SER A 38 -19.12 1.43 3.85
C SER A 38 -17.91 2.28 3.47
N ILE A 39 -16.70 1.70 3.44
CA ILE A 39 -15.47 2.38 3.00
C ILE A 39 -15.59 2.87 1.54
N LYS A 40 -16.09 2.03 0.62
CA LYS A 40 -16.32 2.44 -0.77
C LYS A 40 -17.32 3.59 -0.87
N THR A 41 -18.42 3.51 -0.11
CA THR A 41 -19.46 4.56 -0.07
C THR A 41 -18.89 5.87 0.45
N LEU A 42 -18.07 5.82 1.50
CA LEU A 42 -17.41 6.99 2.08
C LEU A 42 -16.42 7.63 1.08
N ILE A 43 -15.64 6.82 0.35
CA ILE A 43 -14.75 7.32 -0.73
C ILE A 43 -15.57 8.00 -1.83
N ALA A 44 -16.67 7.38 -2.28
CA ALA A 44 -17.49 7.89 -3.37
C ALA A 44 -18.27 9.17 -3.02
N THR A 45 -18.62 9.35 -1.74
CA THR A 45 -19.45 10.48 -1.27
C THR A 45 -18.65 11.63 -0.66
N ARG A 46 -17.52 11.35 0.00
CA ARG A 46 -16.73 12.34 0.75
C ARG A 46 -15.24 12.37 0.41
N GLY A 47 -14.77 11.48 -0.46
CA GLY A 47 -13.37 11.37 -0.83
C GLY A 47 -12.49 10.81 0.29
N LEU A 48 -11.19 11.04 0.18
CA LEU A 48 -10.20 10.76 1.23
C LEU A 48 -9.77 12.07 1.90
N PRO A 49 -9.39 12.05 3.19
CA PRO A 49 -8.89 13.26 3.84
C PRO A 49 -7.56 13.71 3.20
N LEU A 50 -7.27 15.01 3.28
CA LEU A 50 -6.07 15.63 2.68
C LEU A 50 -4.78 14.99 3.21
N ASN A 51 -4.77 14.64 4.49
CA ASN A 51 -3.66 13.97 5.16
C ASN A 51 -3.58 12.44 4.92
N ALA A 52 -4.40 11.84 4.03
CA ALA A 52 -4.47 10.38 3.86
C ALA A 52 -3.16 9.69 3.43
N ASN A 53 -2.18 10.45 2.90
CA ASN A 53 -0.85 9.95 2.55
C ASN A 53 0.13 9.95 3.74
N ILE A 54 -0.17 10.68 4.81
CA ILE A 54 0.73 10.82 5.95
C ILE A 54 0.70 9.53 6.77
N ARG A 55 1.89 8.99 7.05
CA ARG A 55 2.09 7.90 8.01
C ARG A 55 2.11 8.52 9.41
N LEU A 56 1.55 7.80 10.37
CA LEU A 56 1.29 8.25 11.74
C LEU A 56 2.59 8.69 12.46
N PRO A 57 2.53 9.63 13.44
CA PRO A 57 1.47 9.76 14.45
C PRO A 57 0.66 11.06 14.36
N PHE A 58 -0.61 10.93 13.94
CA PHE A 58 -1.67 11.88 14.29
C PHE A 58 -2.51 11.28 15.43
N PRO A 59 -3.16 12.10 16.28
CA PRO A 59 -4.00 11.58 17.34
C PRO A 59 -5.16 10.78 16.75
N SER A 60 -5.27 9.54 17.20
CA SER A 60 -6.45 8.69 17.08
C SER A 60 -6.78 8.27 18.50
N GLU A 61 -8.06 8.16 18.83
CA GLU A 61 -8.50 7.77 20.18
C GLU A 61 -7.99 6.37 20.57
N PHE A 62 -7.62 5.56 19.57
CA PHE A 62 -7.05 4.22 19.72
C PHE A 62 -5.51 4.17 19.77
N HIS A 63 -4.79 5.30 19.58
CA HIS A 63 -3.31 5.28 19.56
C HIS A 63 -2.65 5.10 20.93
N SER A 64 -3.35 5.32 22.04
CA SER A 64 -2.84 5.08 23.39
C SER A 64 -2.52 3.60 23.66
N GLU A 65 -3.10 2.67 22.90
CA GLU A 65 -2.94 1.22 23.08
C GLU A 65 -2.06 0.56 22.00
N ILE A 66 -1.81 1.24 20.89
CA ILE A 66 -1.05 0.69 19.76
C ILE A 66 0.46 0.89 19.99
N GLN A 67 1.20 -0.22 20.08
CA GLN A 67 2.66 -0.17 20.19
C GLN A 67 3.29 0.63 19.03
N PRO A 68 4.34 1.45 19.27
CA PRO A 68 4.91 2.34 18.26
C PRO A 68 5.50 1.63 17.02
N ASN A 69 5.73 0.31 17.11
CA ASN A 69 6.20 -0.53 16.00
C ASN A 69 5.08 -1.36 15.34
N SER A 70 3.81 -1.11 15.64
CA SER A 70 2.69 -1.84 15.05
C SER A 70 2.67 -1.70 13.52
N PRO A 71 2.44 -2.79 12.76
CA PRO A 71 2.30 -2.73 11.29
C PRO A 71 1.21 -1.75 10.81
N THR A 72 0.20 -1.45 11.63
CA THR A 72 -0.85 -0.46 11.33
C THR A 72 -0.30 0.97 11.25
N LEU A 73 0.69 1.33 12.07
CA LEU A 73 1.30 2.66 12.08
C LEU A 73 2.22 2.91 10.88
N GLN A 74 2.74 1.85 10.26
CA GLN A 74 3.74 1.93 9.19
C GLN A 74 3.14 2.13 7.78
N CYS A 75 1.81 2.08 7.66
CA CYS A 75 1.05 2.38 6.44
C CYS A 75 0.29 3.70 6.56
N SER A 76 0.23 4.48 5.48
CA SER A 76 -0.68 5.63 5.42
C SER A 76 -2.14 5.18 5.48
N LEU A 77 -3.06 6.10 5.77
CA LEU A 77 -4.50 5.80 5.72
C LEU A 77 -4.91 5.27 4.34
N ARG A 78 -4.39 5.88 3.27
CA ARG A 78 -4.63 5.42 1.89
C ARG A 78 -4.08 4.01 1.67
N GLY A 79 -2.90 3.69 2.20
CA GLY A 79 -2.31 2.36 2.14
C GLY A 79 -3.17 1.30 2.86
N GLN A 80 -3.68 1.62 4.05
CA GLN A 80 -4.58 0.73 4.80
C GLN A 80 -5.90 0.49 4.05
N ILE A 81 -6.50 1.54 3.50
CA ILE A 81 -7.71 1.45 2.66
C ILE A 81 -7.45 0.60 1.41
N TRP A 82 -6.30 0.77 0.74
CA TRP A 82 -5.93 -0.05 -0.42
C TRP A 82 -5.77 -1.53 -0.06
N LYS A 83 -5.14 -1.86 1.08
CA LYS A 83 -5.03 -3.25 1.59
C LYS A 83 -6.42 -3.87 1.81
N ILE A 84 -7.34 -3.13 2.43
CA ILE A 84 -8.74 -3.56 2.58
C ILE A 84 -9.35 -3.81 1.21
N LEU A 85 -9.37 -2.82 0.31
CA LEU A 85 -10.02 -2.92 -1.00
C LEU A 85 -9.49 -4.08 -1.86
N LEU A 86 -8.16 -4.30 -1.87
CA LEU A 86 -7.50 -5.42 -2.58
C LEU A 86 -7.71 -6.81 -1.94
N ARG A 87 -8.40 -6.89 -0.79
CA ARG A 87 -8.63 -8.12 -0.01
C ARG A 87 -7.32 -8.78 0.44
N ILE A 88 -6.37 -7.97 0.89
CA ILE A 88 -5.10 -8.44 1.45
C ILE A 88 -5.33 -8.80 2.92
N GLY A 89 -5.36 -10.10 3.22
CA GLY A 89 -5.38 -10.59 4.60
C GLY A 89 -3.99 -10.51 5.27
N HIS A 90 -3.90 -11.01 6.50
CA HIS A 90 -2.62 -11.18 7.21
C HIS A 90 -1.79 -12.32 6.60
N THR A 91 -1.20 -12.07 5.43
CA THR A 91 -0.32 -13.01 4.75
C THR A 91 1.02 -13.11 5.46
N LYS A 92 1.62 -14.31 5.51
CA LYS A 92 2.86 -14.57 6.26
C LYS A 92 4.05 -13.84 5.65
N LEU A 93 4.50 -12.76 6.30
CA LEU A 93 5.70 -11.96 5.99
C LEU A 93 6.95 -12.79 5.62
N HIS A 94 7.08 -14.00 6.18
CA HIS A 94 8.18 -14.92 5.92
C HIS A 94 8.39 -15.28 4.44
N SER A 95 7.36 -15.26 3.58
CA SER A 95 7.54 -15.52 2.15
C SER A 95 8.29 -14.39 1.44
N TYR A 96 8.05 -13.13 1.82
CA TYR A 96 8.68 -11.99 1.15
C TYR A 96 10.19 -11.93 1.39
N ALA A 97 10.64 -12.14 2.64
CA ALA A 97 12.06 -12.16 2.97
C ALA A 97 12.83 -13.27 2.21
N GLN A 98 12.19 -14.42 2.02
CA GLN A 98 12.75 -15.51 1.21
C GLN A 98 12.87 -15.10 -0.27
N LEU A 99 11.84 -14.49 -0.86
CA LEU A 99 11.86 -14.01 -2.25
C LEU A 99 12.92 -12.91 -2.48
N VAL A 100 13.12 -12.01 -1.50
CA VAL A 100 14.19 -11.00 -1.55
C VAL A 100 15.58 -11.64 -1.48
N SER A 101 15.77 -12.69 -0.68
CA SER A 101 17.06 -13.37 -0.55
C SER A 101 17.53 -14.09 -1.82
N LEU A 102 16.62 -14.36 -2.76
CA LEU A 102 16.94 -14.90 -4.09
C LEU A 102 17.62 -13.86 -5.01
N GLY A 103 17.60 -12.58 -4.65
CA GLY A 103 18.30 -11.52 -5.38
C GLY A 103 17.74 -11.27 -6.78
N ALA A 104 18.63 -11.08 -7.76
CA ALA A 104 18.28 -10.70 -9.13
C ALA A 104 17.45 -11.77 -9.87
N SER A 105 16.37 -11.35 -10.52
CA SER A 105 15.58 -12.17 -11.45
C SER A 105 16.15 -12.14 -12.87
N LYS A 106 15.58 -12.94 -13.78
CA LYS A 106 15.92 -12.92 -15.21
C LYS A 106 15.61 -11.60 -15.90
N ASP A 107 14.67 -10.82 -15.38
CA ASP A 107 14.31 -9.49 -15.88
C ASP A 107 14.95 -8.35 -15.07
N SER A 108 15.86 -8.66 -14.15
CA SER A 108 16.51 -7.70 -13.24
C SER A 108 17.11 -6.46 -13.91
N GLU A 109 17.70 -6.59 -15.10
CA GLU A 109 18.25 -5.44 -15.83
C GLU A 109 17.16 -4.50 -16.36
N LYS A 110 16.01 -5.03 -16.81
CA LYS A 110 14.84 -4.21 -17.18
C LYS A 110 14.29 -3.49 -15.96
N ILE A 111 14.16 -4.22 -14.84
CA ILE A 111 13.72 -3.69 -13.56
C ILE A 111 14.63 -2.54 -13.11
N ARG A 112 15.96 -2.71 -13.21
CA ARG A 112 16.94 -1.69 -12.85
C ARG A 112 16.80 -0.45 -13.73
N ILE A 113 16.75 -0.62 -15.06
CA ILE A 113 16.53 0.48 -16.03
C ILE A 113 15.23 1.24 -15.75
N ASP A 114 14.19 0.55 -15.28
CA ASP A 114 12.89 1.12 -14.95
C ASP A 114 12.73 1.62 -13.50
N ALA A 115 13.63 1.26 -12.58
CA ALA A 115 13.71 1.78 -11.21
C ALA A 115 14.63 3.03 -11.13
N LEU A 116 15.69 3.06 -11.97
CA LEU A 116 16.09 4.30 -12.64
C LEU A 116 14.85 4.89 -13.36
N ARG A 117 14.83 6.14 -13.82
CA ARG A 117 13.67 6.86 -14.41
C ARG A 117 12.38 7.02 -13.56
N THR A 118 11.93 6.05 -12.75
CA THR A 118 10.65 6.09 -12.00
C THR A 118 10.59 7.24 -11.00
N PHE A 119 9.61 8.13 -11.18
CA PHE A 119 9.31 9.30 -10.32
C PHE A 119 10.53 10.14 -9.90
N ARG A 120 11.59 10.18 -10.71
CA ARG A 120 12.88 10.80 -10.37
C ARG A 120 12.87 12.32 -10.17
N ALA A 121 11.79 13.00 -10.56
CA ALA A 121 11.61 14.43 -10.35
C ALA A 121 10.79 14.75 -9.08
N ASP A 122 10.20 13.75 -8.43
CA ASP A 122 9.36 13.91 -7.24
C ASP A 122 10.21 13.69 -5.98
N THR A 123 10.49 14.78 -5.27
CA THR A 123 11.34 14.78 -4.07
C THR A 123 10.66 14.13 -2.87
N ASP A 124 9.33 14.24 -2.73
CA ASP A 124 8.60 13.57 -1.65
C ASP A 124 8.56 12.05 -1.90
N PHE A 125 8.36 11.64 -3.16
CA PHE A 125 8.48 10.23 -3.54
C PHE A 125 9.88 9.66 -3.22
N ILE A 126 10.95 10.32 -3.67
CA ILE A 126 12.33 9.86 -3.44
C ILE A 126 12.66 9.77 -1.94
N SER A 127 12.11 10.67 -1.11
CA SER A 127 12.30 10.63 0.34
C SER A 127 11.67 9.39 1.02
N ARG A 128 10.69 8.75 0.39
CA ARG A 128 9.92 7.61 0.94
C ARG A 128 10.24 6.28 0.24
N VAL A 129 10.58 6.32 -1.05
CA VAL A 129 10.79 5.14 -1.89
C VAL A 129 12.17 5.14 -2.50
N SER A 130 13.04 4.27 -1.97
CA SER A 130 14.36 4.03 -2.53
C SER A 130 14.29 3.24 -3.85
N GLU A 131 15.26 3.48 -4.74
CA GLU A 131 15.48 2.62 -5.91
C GLU A 131 15.69 1.15 -5.51
N ALA A 132 16.34 0.91 -4.36
CA ALA A 132 16.61 -0.42 -3.85
C ALA A 132 15.33 -1.18 -3.43
N SER A 133 14.34 -0.51 -2.83
CA SER A 133 13.06 -1.13 -2.45
C SER A 133 12.19 -1.44 -3.68
N LEU A 134 12.18 -0.55 -4.68
CA LEU A 134 11.59 -0.83 -6.00
C LEU A 134 12.21 -2.08 -6.63
N ASN A 135 13.54 -2.15 -6.70
CA ASN A 135 14.24 -3.33 -7.22
C ASN A 135 13.89 -4.60 -6.43
N ARG A 136 13.90 -4.57 -5.10
CA ARG A 136 13.58 -5.75 -4.27
C ARG A 136 12.16 -6.26 -4.49
N VAL A 137 11.15 -5.40 -4.48
CA VAL A 137 9.74 -5.80 -4.71
C VAL A 137 9.56 -6.39 -6.11
N LEU A 138 10.10 -5.75 -7.15
CA LEU A 138 9.93 -6.19 -8.54
C LEU A 138 10.67 -7.50 -8.83
N ASN A 139 11.88 -7.70 -8.29
CA ASN A 139 12.60 -8.97 -8.42
C ASN A 139 11.90 -10.09 -7.62
N ALA A 140 11.43 -9.80 -6.39
CA ALA A 140 10.66 -10.76 -5.59
C ALA A 140 9.36 -11.20 -6.30
N PHE A 141 8.68 -10.29 -7.00
CA PHE A 141 7.52 -10.61 -7.83
C PHE A 141 7.88 -11.54 -9.00
N CYS A 142 9.01 -11.32 -9.69
CA CYS A 142 9.46 -12.27 -10.70
C CYS A 142 9.73 -13.66 -10.09
N HIS A 143 10.32 -13.74 -8.90
CA HIS A 143 10.56 -15.02 -8.22
C HIS A 143 9.26 -15.71 -7.77
N SER A 144 8.23 -14.97 -7.31
CA SER A 144 6.94 -15.58 -6.96
C SER A 144 6.17 -16.13 -8.17
N ARG A 145 6.51 -15.67 -9.39
CA ARG A 145 6.08 -16.23 -10.68
C ARG A 145 6.98 -17.34 -11.23
N GLY A 146 7.94 -17.84 -10.46
CA GLY A 146 8.87 -18.89 -10.89
C GLY A 146 10.05 -18.40 -11.75
N ASN A 147 10.34 -17.10 -11.74
CA ASN A 147 11.50 -16.47 -12.37
C ASN A 147 11.67 -16.87 -13.86
N GLN A 148 10.59 -16.73 -14.63
CA GLN A 148 10.59 -16.90 -16.07
C GLN A 148 10.90 -15.55 -16.76
N SER A 149 11.45 -15.58 -17.96
CA SER A 149 11.69 -14.34 -18.72
C SER A 149 10.36 -13.75 -19.19
N GLY A 150 10.13 -12.46 -18.96
CA GLY A 150 8.85 -11.81 -19.25
C GLY A 150 7.88 -11.76 -18.07
N CYS A 151 8.31 -12.17 -16.86
CA CYS A 151 7.55 -11.89 -15.64
C CYS A 151 7.51 -10.39 -15.33
N TYR A 152 8.47 -9.60 -15.83
CA TYR A 152 8.43 -8.13 -15.79
C TYR A 152 8.27 -7.53 -17.19
N VAL A 153 7.24 -6.70 -17.35
CA VAL A 153 6.96 -5.88 -18.53
C VAL A 153 7.35 -4.43 -18.24
N GLN A 154 7.81 -3.72 -19.27
CA GLN A 154 8.28 -2.34 -19.14
C GLN A 154 7.22 -1.44 -18.48
N SER A 155 7.67 -0.57 -17.58
CA SER A 155 6.87 0.36 -16.77
C SER A 155 6.01 -0.26 -15.66
N MET A 156 6.12 -1.57 -15.36
CA MET A 156 5.53 -2.13 -14.14
C MET A 156 6.08 -1.50 -12.84
N SER A 157 7.25 -0.87 -12.89
CA SER A 157 7.75 0.01 -11.82
C SER A 157 6.80 1.15 -11.44
N LEU A 158 6.07 1.73 -12.42
CA LEU A 158 5.07 2.78 -12.17
C LEU A 158 3.82 2.25 -11.46
N LEU A 159 3.53 0.94 -11.59
CA LEU A 159 2.43 0.27 -10.87
C LEU A 159 2.86 -0.12 -9.45
N CYS A 160 4.12 -0.49 -9.24
CA CYS A 160 4.67 -0.86 -7.93
C CYS A 160 4.92 0.36 -7.03
N ALA A 161 5.45 1.45 -7.60
CA ALA A 161 5.84 2.67 -6.88
C ALA A 161 4.74 3.29 -5.98
N PRO A 162 3.48 3.44 -6.42
CA PRO A 162 2.40 3.94 -5.56
C PRO A 162 2.16 3.08 -4.31
N PHE A 163 2.32 1.76 -4.40
CA PHE A 163 2.21 0.90 -3.22
C PHE A 163 3.35 1.18 -2.25
N LEU A 164 4.61 1.13 -2.71
CA LEU A 164 5.79 1.44 -1.87
C LEU A 164 5.71 2.81 -1.20
N TYR A 165 5.16 3.81 -1.89
CA TYR A 165 4.94 5.15 -1.34
C TYR A 165 3.93 5.16 -0.17
N GLN A 166 2.86 4.36 -0.25
CA GLN A 166 1.77 4.37 0.74
C GLN A 166 1.95 3.36 1.90
N MET A 167 2.71 2.28 1.73
CA MET A 167 2.83 1.21 2.75
C MET A 167 4.26 0.71 2.97
N THR A 168 4.42 -0.30 3.83
CA THR A 168 5.71 -0.97 4.05
C THR A 168 6.14 -1.75 2.81
N GLU A 169 7.44 -2.03 2.67
CA GLU A 169 7.95 -2.81 1.53
C GLU A 169 7.30 -4.21 1.38
N PRO A 170 7.10 -5.00 2.46
CA PRO A 170 6.42 -6.29 2.34
C PRO A 170 4.92 -6.15 2.01
N ASP A 171 4.23 -5.16 2.59
CA ASP A 171 2.83 -4.88 2.22
C ASP A 171 2.71 -4.44 0.77
N ALA A 172 3.67 -3.63 0.28
CA ALA A 172 3.69 -3.15 -1.08
C ALA A 172 3.91 -4.29 -2.08
N PHE A 173 4.74 -5.27 -1.73
CA PHE A 173 4.87 -6.52 -2.49
C PHE A 173 3.53 -7.27 -2.55
N LEU A 174 2.88 -7.52 -1.41
CA LEU A 174 1.60 -8.24 -1.38
C LEU A 174 0.50 -7.50 -2.16
N ALA A 175 0.46 -6.17 -2.06
CA ALA A 175 -0.52 -5.34 -2.77
C ALA A 175 -0.27 -5.30 -4.27
N PHE A 176 0.98 -5.15 -4.68
CA PHE A 176 1.38 -5.19 -6.09
C PHE A 176 1.13 -6.56 -6.72
N GLU A 177 1.54 -7.65 -6.06
CA GLU A 177 1.29 -9.01 -6.52
C GLU A 177 -0.21 -9.29 -6.65
N LYS A 178 -1.01 -8.90 -5.65
CA LYS A 178 -2.47 -9.07 -5.68
C LYS A 178 -3.13 -8.24 -6.77
N PHE A 179 -2.67 -7.01 -6.97
CA PHE A 179 -3.16 -6.12 -8.03
C PHE A 179 -2.92 -6.71 -9.42
N VAL A 180 -1.67 -7.04 -9.76
CA VAL A 180 -1.32 -7.63 -11.06
C VAL A 180 -2.01 -8.99 -11.26
N SER A 181 -2.10 -9.83 -10.22
CA SER A 181 -2.73 -11.17 -10.34
C SER A 181 -4.24 -11.16 -10.60
N CYS A 182 -4.97 -10.13 -10.15
CA CYS A 182 -6.43 -10.18 -10.07
C CYS A 182 -7.15 -9.00 -10.71
N TYR A 183 -6.45 -7.91 -11.01
CA TYR A 183 -7.04 -6.64 -11.45
C TYR A 183 -6.34 -6.02 -12.67
N ALA A 184 -5.11 -6.43 -12.98
CA ALA A 184 -4.37 -6.04 -14.18
C ALA A 184 -3.57 -7.24 -14.75
N PRO A 185 -4.27 -8.27 -15.27
CA PRO A 185 -3.67 -9.50 -15.82
C PRO A 185 -2.99 -9.30 -17.19
#